data_AF-A0A4Q2YG97-F1
#
_entry.id   AF-A0A4Q2YG97-F1
#
_cell.length_a   1.000
_cell.length_b   1.000
_cell.length_c   1.000
_cell.angle_alpha   90.00
_cell.angle_beta   90.00
_cell.angle_gamma   90.00
#
_symmetry.space_group_name_H-M   'P 1'
#
loop_
_entity.id
_entity.type
_entity.pdbx_description
1 polymer ?
#
loop_
_entity_poly.entity_id
_entity_poly.type
_entity_poly.pdbx_seq_one_letter_code
_entity_poly.pdbx_strand_id
1 'polypeptide(L)'
;MKLQARTTHRRGFLLLEIILALLVFGIAATGFAVALNQTAKAAEAARQGLRITRILESALDEAVSLPTLEEGVTSAAVPGTDIEIDTTIELLKEIQNEDGQMLQEMYRVNVTANWFADN
;
A
#
# COMPACT_ATOMS: atom_id res chain seq x y z
N MET A 1 40.05 -51.22 -29.61
CA MET A 1 40.03 -50.15 -30.63
C MET A 1 38.99 -49.11 -30.21
N LYS A 2 39.41 -47.93 -29.72
CA LYS A 2 38.48 -46.87 -29.30
C LYS A 2 38.36 -45.84 -30.43
N LEU A 3 37.20 -45.72 -31.05
CA LEU A 3 36.89 -44.65 -31.99
C LEU A 3 36.34 -43.45 -31.21
N GLN A 4 37.14 -42.39 -31.09
CA GLN A 4 36.66 -41.09 -30.64
C GLN A 4 35.95 -40.40 -31.79
N ALA A 5 34.65 -40.15 -31.63
CA ALA A 5 33.88 -39.32 -32.55
C ALA A 5 34.25 -37.84 -32.34
N ARG A 6 34.89 -37.22 -33.34
CA ARG A 6 35.10 -35.77 -33.38
C ARG A 6 33.79 -35.10 -33.79
N THR A 7 33.16 -34.39 -32.84
CA THR A 7 32.09 -33.44 -33.17
C THR A 7 32.70 -32.23 -33.85
N THR A 8 32.56 -32.14 -35.17
CA THR A 8 32.97 -30.97 -35.96
C THR A 8 31.92 -29.87 -35.78
N HIS A 9 32.24 -28.87 -34.96
CA HIS A 9 31.41 -27.69 -34.77
C HIS A 9 31.47 -26.82 -36.04
N ARG A 10 30.38 -26.80 -36.82
CA ARG A 10 30.26 -25.98 -38.04
C ARG A 10 30.21 -24.49 -37.65
N ARG A 11 31.29 -23.76 -37.91
CA ARG A 11 31.49 -22.33 -37.58
C ARG A 11 30.66 -21.34 -38.43
N GLY A 12 29.69 -21.80 -39.21
CA GLY A 12 28.96 -20.98 -40.20
C GLY A 12 27.80 -20.14 -39.65
N PHE A 13 27.39 -20.33 -38.38
CA PHE A 13 26.16 -19.75 -37.84
C PHE A 13 26.32 -18.91 -36.57
N LEU A 14 27.55 -18.64 -36.12
CA LEU A 14 27.81 -17.90 -34.86
C LEU A 14 27.14 -16.52 -34.83
N LEU A 15 27.12 -15.80 -35.96
CA LEU A 15 26.51 -14.48 -36.04
C LEU A 15 24.97 -14.57 -35.91
N LEU A 16 24.34 -15.59 -36.51
CA LEU A 16 22.90 -15.83 -36.35
C LEU A 16 22.55 -16.21 -34.91
N GLU A 17 23.37 -17.03 -34.27
CA GLU A 17 23.18 -17.45 -32.88
C GLU A 17 23.25 -16.26 -31.92
N ILE A 18 24.20 -15.36 -32.10
CA ILE A 18 24.30 -14.12 -31.32
C ILE A 18 23.09 -13.22 -31.56
N ILE A 19 22.64 -13.06 -32.80
CA ILE A 19 21.43 -12.27 -33.11
C ILE A 19 20.20 -12.89 -32.43
N LEU A 20 20.04 -14.21 -32.50
CA LEU A 20 18.91 -14.89 -31.89
C LEU A 20 18.96 -14.79 -30.35
N ALA A 21 20.15 -14.92 -29.75
CA ALA A 21 20.35 -14.71 -28.33
C ALA A 21 19.99 -13.28 -27.91
N LEU A 22 20.43 -12.27 -28.67
CA LEU A 22 20.10 -10.87 -28.41
C LEU A 22 18.60 -10.59 -28.55
N LEU A 23 17.92 -11.23 -29.52
CA LEU A 23 16.47 -11.10 -29.67
C LEU A 23 15.71 -11.67 -28.47
N VAL A 24 16.01 -12.90 -28.08
CA VAL A 24 15.37 -13.54 -26.91
C VAL A 24 15.68 -12.77 -25.64
N PHE A 25 16.93 -12.34 -25.47
CA PHE A 25 17.35 -11.53 -24.33
C PHE A 25 16.62 -10.19 -24.30
N GLY A 26 16.47 -9.51 -25.44
CA GLY A 26 15.73 -8.24 -25.54
C GLY A 26 14.26 -8.39 -25.15
N ILE A 27 13.60 -9.46 -25.59
CA ILE A 27 12.22 -9.77 -25.20
C ILE A 27 12.14 -10.02 -23.68
N ALA A 28 13.05 -10.81 -23.12
CA ALA A 28 13.08 -11.09 -21.69
C ALA A 28 13.35 -9.82 -20.87
N ALA A 29 14.32 -9.00 -21.28
CA ALA A 29 14.70 -7.77 -20.58
C ALA A 29 13.56 -6.74 -20.56
N THR A 30 12.85 -6.57 -21.69
CA THR A 30 11.70 -5.66 -21.75
C THR A 30 10.53 -6.18 -20.92
N GLY A 31 10.23 -7.48 -20.97
CA GLY A 31 9.21 -8.10 -20.11
C GLY A 31 9.52 -7.92 -18.62
N PHE A 32 10.78 -8.12 -18.23
CA PHE A 32 11.22 -7.90 -16.85
C PHE A 32 11.10 -6.43 -16.43
N ALA A 33 11.51 -5.49 -17.28
CA ALA A 33 11.39 -4.05 -16.99
C ALA A 33 9.92 -3.64 -16.76
N VAL A 34 9.00 -4.17 -17.56
CA VAL A 34 7.55 -3.92 -17.38
C VAL A 34 7.04 -4.49 -16.06
N ALA A 35 7.39 -5.74 -15.74
CA ALA A 35 6.99 -6.37 -14.48
C ALA A 35 7.55 -5.63 -13.26
N LEU A 36 8.81 -5.20 -13.33
CA LEU A 36 9.45 -4.42 -12.26
C LEU A 36 8.74 -3.07 -12.06
N ASN A 37 8.41 -2.38 -13.14
CA ASN A 37 7.67 -1.11 -13.08
C ASN A 37 6.28 -1.29 -12.45
N GLN A 38 5.56 -2.36 -12.79
CA GLN A 38 4.27 -2.67 -12.17
C GLN A 38 4.43 -2.97 -10.67
N THR A 39 5.45 -3.75 -10.29
CA THR A 39 5.75 -4.07 -8.90
C THR A 39 6.11 -2.81 -8.11
N ALA A 40 6.88 -1.89 -8.70
CA ALA A 40 7.24 -0.62 -8.07
C ALA A 40 6.00 0.26 -7.80
N LYS A 41 5.09 0.36 -8.77
CA LYS A 41 3.82 1.08 -8.59
C LYS A 41 2.95 0.47 -7.50
N ALA A 42 2.84 -0.87 -7.46
CA ALA A 42 2.10 -1.56 -6.41
C ALA A 42 2.72 -1.35 -5.02
N ALA A 43 4.05 -1.40 -4.93
CA ALA A 43 4.77 -1.12 -3.69
C ALA A 43 4.57 0.32 -3.22
N GLU A 44 4.51 1.29 -4.14
CA GLU A 44 4.25 2.69 -3.79
C GLU A 44 2.83 2.89 -3.25
N ALA A 45 1.82 2.34 -3.93
CA ALA A 45 0.45 2.38 -3.44
C ALA A 45 0.32 1.74 -2.04
N ALA A 46 0.99 0.60 -1.81
CA ALA A 46 1.01 -0.06 -0.51
C ALA A 46 1.69 0.81 0.57
N ARG A 47 2.82 1.45 0.25
CA ARG A 47 3.50 2.38 1.17
C ARG A 47 2.62 3.58 1.54
N GLN A 48 1.93 4.15 0.56
CA GLN A 48 1.00 5.25 0.80
C GLN A 48 -0.16 4.84 1.72
N GLY A 49 -0.74 3.66 1.48
CA GLY A 49 -1.79 3.11 2.35
C GLY A 49 -1.32 2.94 3.80
N LEU A 50 -0.19 2.26 4.02
CA LEU A 50 0.37 2.06 5.36
C LEU A 50 0.68 3.38 6.08
N ARG A 51 1.12 4.40 5.32
CA ARG A 51 1.38 5.73 5.87
C ARG A 51 0.10 6.40 6.34
N ILE A 52 -0.97 6.37 5.55
CA ILE A 52 -2.28 6.92 5.92
C ILE A 52 -2.86 6.19 7.12
N THR A 53 -2.79 4.85 7.15
CA THR A 53 -3.24 4.05 8.29
C THR A 53 -2.55 4.46 9.58
N ARG A 54 -1.21 4.61 9.57
CA ARG A 54 -0.47 5.05 10.77
C ARG A 54 -0.87 6.45 11.23
N ILE A 55 -1.14 7.36 10.30
CA ILE A 55 -1.60 8.72 10.62
C ILE A 55 -2.98 8.65 11.28
N LEU A 56 -3.91 7.86 10.72
CA LEU A 56 -5.24 7.65 11.28
C LEU A 56 -5.20 6.99 12.66
N GLU A 57 -4.39 5.95 12.85
CA GLU A 57 -4.19 5.30 14.15
C GLU A 57 -3.66 6.30 15.18
N SER A 58 -2.67 7.12 14.81
CA SER A 58 -2.13 8.15 15.71
C SER A 58 -3.18 9.20 16.08
N ALA A 59 -4.00 9.66 15.13
CA ALA A 59 -5.06 10.64 15.39
C ALA A 59 -6.20 10.04 16.24
N LEU A 60 -6.52 8.76 16.02
CA LEU A 60 -7.49 8.04 16.83
C LEU A 60 -6.99 7.88 18.28
N ASP A 61 -5.74 7.43 18.45
CA ASP A 61 -5.11 7.27 19.76
C ASP A 61 -5.06 8.60 20.52
N GLU A 62 -4.73 9.69 19.82
CA GLU A 62 -4.78 11.04 20.39
C GLU A 62 -6.20 11.40 20.86
N ALA A 63 -7.21 11.22 20.00
CA ALA A 63 -8.60 11.54 20.31
C ALA A 63 -9.15 10.75 21.50
N VAL A 64 -8.86 9.45 21.60
CA VAL A 64 -9.34 8.61 22.71
C VAL A 64 -8.52 8.78 23.99
N SER A 65 -7.32 9.37 23.91
CA SER A 65 -6.50 9.66 25.09
C SER A 65 -6.94 10.90 25.86
N LEU A 66 -7.84 11.72 25.28
CA LEU A 66 -8.35 12.92 25.93
C LEU A 66 -9.14 12.55 27.20
N PRO A 67 -8.88 13.24 28.34
CA PRO A 67 -9.54 12.92 29.61
C PRO A 67 -11.04 13.22 29.60
N THR A 68 -11.50 14.08 28.69
CA THR A 68 -12.90 14.42 28.48
C THR A 68 -13.17 14.48 26.98
N LEU A 69 -14.16 13.70 26.52
CA LEU A 69 -14.60 13.71 25.13
C LEU A 69 -15.76 14.70 24.97
N GLU A 70 -15.56 15.70 24.12
CA GLU A 70 -16.59 16.67 23.76
C GLU A 70 -17.21 16.26 22.42
N GLU A 71 -18.54 16.27 22.34
CA GLU A 71 -19.24 16.01 21.08
C GLU A 71 -18.90 17.09 20.05
N GLY A 72 -18.55 16.67 18.84
CA GLY A 72 -18.22 17.61 17.78
C GLY A 72 -17.42 17.00 16.65
N VAL A 73 -17.11 17.86 15.68
CA VAL A 73 -16.23 17.56 14.55
C VAL A 73 -15.01 18.47 14.64
N THR A 74 -13.82 17.88 14.63
CA THR A 74 -12.56 18.62 14.58
C THR A 74 -11.83 18.23 13.29
N SER A 75 -11.44 19.23 12.50
CA SER A 75 -10.63 19.03 11.30
C SER A 75 -9.21 19.53 11.54
N ALA A 76 -8.22 18.70 11.20
CA ALA A 76 -6.81 19.01 11.33
C ALA A 76 -6.04 18.63 10.06
N ALA A 77 -5.26 19.58 9.53
CA ALA A 77 -4.36 19.32 8.42
C ALA A 77 -3.06 18.67 8.93
N VAL A 78 -2.61 17.60 8.26
CA VAL A 78 -1.35 16.94 8.62
C VAL A 78 -0.17 17.72 8.04
N PRO A 79 0.75 18.25 8.87
CA PRO A 79 1.85 19.09 8.40
C PRO A 79 2.72 18.37 7.36
N GLY A 80 2.94 19.03 6.22
CA GLY A 80 3.78 18.51 5.12
C GLY A 80 3.09 17.50 4.22
N THR A 81 1.75 17.39 4.27
CA THR A 81 0.95 16.56 3.37
C THR A 81 -0.36 17.23 2.98
N ASP A 82 -0.94 16.81 1.86
CA ASP A 82 -2.27 17.23 1.41
C ASP A 82 -3.38 16.32 1.97
N ILE A 83 -3.22 15.93 3.24
CA ILE A 83 -4.16 15.06 3.96
C ILE A 83 -4.83 15.89 5.04
N GLU A 84 -6.15 15.92 5.00
CA GLU A 84 -7.01 16.51 6.03
C GLU A 84 -7.65 15.37 6.84
N ILE A 85 -7.59 15.48 8.17
CA ILE A 85 -8.17 14.51 9.10
C ILE A 85 -9.39 15.13 9.74
N ASP A 86 -10.53 14.46 9.60
CA ASP A 86 -11.77 14.77 10.31
C ASP A 86 -11.98 13.78 11.44
N THR A 87 -12.05 14.28 12.68
CA THR A 87 -12.40 13.50 13.87
C THR A 87 -13.80 13.86 14.32
N THR A 88 -14.70 12.88 14.31
CA THR A 88 -16.09 13.02 14.75
C THR A 88 -16.31 12.25 16.04
N ILE A 89 -16.85 12.91 17.06
CA ILE A 89 -17.18 12.33 18.36
C ILE A 89 -18.69 12.43 18.57
N GLU A 90 -19.37 11.30 18.74
CA GLU A 90 -20.82 11.20 18.95
C GLU A 90 -21.15 10.45 20.25
N LEU A 91 -22.05 10.96 21.09
CA LEU A 91 -22.54 10.23 22.26
C LEU A 91 -23.56 9.15 21.83
N LEU A 92 -23.28 7.92 22.22
CA LEU A 92 -24.17 6.79 22.05
C LEU A 92 -25.17 6.74 23.21
N LYS A 93 -26.44 6.96 22.88
CA LYS A 93 -27.55 6.84 23.82
C LYS A 93 -28.14 5.44 23.75
N GLU A 94 -28.70 4.99 24.87
CA GLU A 94 -29.50 3.75 24.96
C GLU A 94 -28.73 2.44 24.66
N ILE A 95 -27.40 2.44 24.81
CA ILE A 95 -26.63 1.21 24.74
C ILE A 95 -26.81 0.42 26.04
N GLN A 96 -27.03 -0.88 25.90
CA GLN A 96 -27.11 -1.82 27.03
C GLN A 96 -26.01 -2.87 26.91
N ASN A 97 -25.51 -3.34 28.05
CA ASN A 97 -24.66 -4.52 28.08
C ASN A 97 -25.50 -5.81 27.96
N GLU A 98 -24.85 -6.97 27.89
CA GLU A 98 -25.52 -8.28 27.77
C GLU A 98 -26.45 -8.58 28.96
N ASP A 99 -26.23 -7.94 30.11
CA ASP A 99 -27.03 -8.05 31.33
C ASP A 99 -28.22 -7.07 31.39
N GLY A 100 -28.45 -6.28 30.33
CA GLY A 100 -29.54 -5.30 30.26
C GLY A 100 -29.30 -4.03 31.08
N GLN A 101 -28.07 -3.78 31.52
CA GLN A 101 -27.68 -2.54 32.19
C GLN A 101 -27.37 -1.46 31.15
N MET A 102 -27.94 -0.27 31.33
CA MET A 102 -27.66 0.89 30.47
C MET A 102 -26.21 1.35 30.65
N LEU A 103 -25.48 1.41 29.55
CA LEU A 103 -24.16 2.03 29.44
C LEU A 103 -24.35 3.52 29.16
N GLN A 104 -23.94 4.35 30.11
CA GLN A 104 -23.92 5.80 29.99
C GLN A 104 -22.53 6.26 29.55
N GLU A 105 -22.43 7.47 29.00
CA GLU A 105 -21.14 8.09 28.63
C GLU A 105 -20.34 7.26 27.61
N MET A 106 -21.05 6.54 26.73
CA MET A 106 -20.45 5.82 25.61
C MET A 106 -20.26 6.78 24.44
N TYR A 107 -19.04 6.87 23.90
CA TYR A 107 -18.74 7.71 22.74
C TYR A 107 -18.32 6.86 21.55
N ARG A 108 -18.77 7.25 20.36
CA ARG A 108 -18.24 6.78 19.09
C ARG A 108 -17.26 7.82 18.57
N VAL A 109 -16.00 7.45 18.49
CA VAL A 109 -14.96 8.27 17.85
C VAL A 109 -14.71 7.71 16.45
N ASN A 110 -14.85 8.55 15.44
CA ASN A 110 -14.58 8.20 14.05
C ASN A 110 -13.54 9.15 13.47
N VAL A 111 -12.49 8.61 12.85
CA VAL A 111 -11.41 9.39 12.25
C VAL A 111 -11.38 9.08 10.75
N THR A 112 -11.55 10.12 9.93
CA THR A 112 -11.60 10.01 8.47
C THR A 112 -10.47 10.85 7.87
N ALA A 113 -9.74 10.28 6.91
CA ALA A 113 -8.74 11.01 6.16
C ALA A 113 -9.30 11.35 4.78
N ASN A 114 -9.28 12.63 4.42
CA ASN A 114 -9.58 13.13 3.09
C ASN A 114 -8.27 13.53 2.41
N TRP A 115 -8.02 13.02 1.21
CA TRP A 115 -6.89 13.43 0.39
C TRP A 115 -7.30 13.51 -1.07
N PHE A 116 -6.81 14.54 -1.75
CA PHE A 116 -7.01 14.68 -3.19
C PHE A 116 -5.95 13.81 -3.89
N ALA A 117 -6.35 12.63 -4.36
CA ALA A 117 -5.56 11.94 -5.35
C ALA A 117 -5.68 12.73 -6.66
N ASP A 118 -4.64 13.50 -7.01
CA ASP A 118 -4.52 14.11 -8.34
C ASP A 118 -4.77 12.99 -9.38
N ASN A 119 -5.78 13.23 -10.23
CA ASN A 119 -6.35 12.27 -11.17
C ASN A 119 -5.50 12.16 -12.44
#